data_AF-A0A7F8RQ46-F1
#
_entry.id   AF-A0A7F8RQ46-F1
#
_cell.length_a   1.000
_cell.length_b   1.000
_cell.length_c   1.000
_cell.angle_alpha   90.00
_cell.angle_beta   90.00
_cell.angle_gamma   90.00
#
_symmetry.space_group_name_H-M   'P 1'
#
loop_
_entity.id
_entity.type
_entity.pdbx_description
1 polymer ?
#
loop_
_entity_poly.entity_id
_entity_poly.type
_entity_poly.pdbx_seq_one_letter_code
_entity_poly.pdbx_strand_id
1 'polypeptide(L)'
;MGEGLAVVVEELHICHGKQRPPEGWGLTNDNLSAQVVVRELLAQYTKEHKEKPLFSWLRNCAESGSDKLRTSFLAFNMDTVDNLAFLLKAVNFRERVLQRSLVARIYYKVMTKKEDFFSAWNSCLHHVASLSLAHIHRVTLEQFCLAVRSCPDQEDQSLFMKFCVLYGTKLVFQERAWYLEHKFLTPMASTRIRSQLLDLCDTVKDDALRVISAFNIPHTSLHAPIAGITNAQAAWAFYPTPLQPEPREGARFQPPKLEAKL
;
A
#
# COMPACT_ATOMS: atom_id res chain seq x y z
N MET A 1 20.65 7.42 -20.45
CA MET A 1 20.10 6.69 -19.28
C MET A 1 20.97 5.50 -18.91
N GLY A 2 21.39 4.67 -19.87
CA GLY A 2 22.28 3.52 -19.60
C GLY A 2 23.61 3.87 -18.93
N GLU A 3 24.32 4.89 -19.42
CA GLU A 3 25.62 5.32 -18.84
C GLU A 3 25.49 5.82 -17.40
N GLY A 4 24.51 6.69 -17.12
CA GLY A 4 24.30 7.22 -15.76
C GLY A 4 23.86 6.15 -14.75
N LEU A 5 23.10 5.16 -15.20
CA LEU A 5 22.72 4.02 -14.35
C LEU A 5 23.92 3.13 -14.04
N ALA A 6 24.78 2.85 -15.03
CA ALA A 6 26.00 2.06 -14.84
C ALA A 6 26.94 2.71 -13.83
N VAL A 7 27.19 4.02 -13.96
CA VAL A 7 27.99 4.81 -13.00
C VAL A 7 27.44 4.70 -11.58
N VAL A 8 26.12 4.87 -11.40
CA VAL A 8 25.51 4.83 -10.08
C VAL A 8 25.64 3.44 -9.45
N VAL A 9 25.43 2.37 -10.23
CA VAL A 9 25.52 0.99 -9.72
C VAL A 9 26.96 0.57 -9.43
N GLU A 10 27.91 0.97 -10.26
CA GLU A 10 29.34 0.69 -10.06
C GLU A 10 29.86 1.34 -8.77
N GLU A 11 29.53 2.62 -8.53
CA GLU A 11 29.87 3.33 -7.29
C GLU A 11 29.18 2.72 -6.05
N LEU A 12 27.92 2.29 -6.19
CA LEU A 12 27.21 1.57 -5.13
C LEU A 12 27.88 0.24 -4.76
N HIS A 13 28.43 -0.47 -5.75
CA HIS A 13 29.18 -1.71 -5.57
C HIS A 13 30.55 -1.46 -4.92
N ILE A 14 31.27 -0.42 -5.35
CA ILE A 14 32.57 -0.02 -4.78
C ILE A 14 32.42 0.35 -3.30
N CYS A 15 31.34 1.04 -2.95
CA CYS A 15 31.02 1.39 -1.56
C CYS A 15 30.74 0.15 -0.67
N HIS A 16 30.30 -0.98 -1.23
CA HIS A 16 30.08 -2.22 -0.49
C HIS A 16 31.39 -2.85 0.02
N GLY A 17 32.49 -2.70 -0.73
CA GLY A 17 33.82 -3.16 -0.29
C GLY A 17 34.43 -2.34 0.86
N LYS A 18 33.84 -1.18 1.19
CA LYS A 18 34.34 -0.24 2.22
C LYS A 18 33.37 -0.03 3.39
N GLN A 19 32.23 -0.71 3.44
CA GLN A 19 31.20 -0.49 4.47
C GLN A 19 31.56 -1.14 5.82
N ARG A 20 32.49 -0.52 6.55
CA ARG A 20 32.26 -0.25 7.96
C ARG A 20 31.60 1.14 8.00
N PRO A 21 30.34 1.29 8.44
CA PRO A 21 29.71 2.60 8.45
C PRO A 21 30.50 3.54 9.38
N PRO A 22 30.96 4.71 8.92
CA PRO A 22 31.53 5.70 9.84
C PRO A 22 30.41 6.16 10.80
N GLU A 23 30.75 6.28 12.09
CA GLU A 23 29.85 6.78 13.13
C GLU A 23 29.29 8.14 12.70
N GLY A 24 27.96 8.26 12.61
CA GLY A 24 27.31 9.48 12.10
C GLY A 24 26.08 9.26 11.20
N TRP A 25 25.67 8.02 10.97
CA TRP A 25 24.36 7.75 10.35
C TRP A 25 23.25 8.10 11.34
N GLY A 26 22.80 9.35 11.32
CA GLY A 26 21.54 9.78 11.94
C GLY A 26 20.33 9.20 11.20
N LEU A 27 20.25 7.87 11.09
CA LEU A 27 19.21 7.15 10.37
C LEU A 27 18.37 6.34 11.34
N THR A 28 17.05 6.54 11.29
CA THR A 28 16.10 5.57 11.80
C THR A 28 16.20 4.27 10.97
N ASN A 29 15.95 3.11 11.59
CA ASN A 29 16.07 1.79 10.93
C ASN A 29 15.31 1.71 9.59
N ASP A 30 14.21 2.44 9.45
CA ASP A 30 13.37 2.46 8.23
C ASP A 30 14.09 3.09 7.03
N ASN A 31 14.90 4.13 7.26
CA ASN A 31 15.67 4.78 6.20
C ASN A 31 16.82 3.91 5.70
N LEU A 32 17.35 3.01 6.53
CA LEU A 32 18.35 2.05 6.11
C LEU A 32 17.73 0.99 5.20
N SER A 33 16.59 0.42 5.60
CA SER A 33 15.84 -0.55 4.81
C SER A 33 15.46 -0.01 3.43
N ALA A 34 14.99 1.23 3.36
CA ALA A 34 14.68 1.93 2.10
C ALA A 34 15.90 2.00 1.14
N GLN A 35 17.08 2.28 1.67
CA GLN A 35 18.30 2.35 0.87
C GLN A 35 18.71 0.99 0.32
N VAL A 36 18.59 -0.08 1.12
CA VAL A 36 18.88 -1.44 0.67
C VAL A 36 17.96 -1.83 -0.48
N VAL A 37 16.65 -1.54 -0.37
CA VAL A 37 15.66 -1.81 -1.43
C VAL A 37 16.03 -1.08 -2.72
N VAL A 38 16.32 0.23 -2.68
CA VAL A 38 16.64 0.99 -3.89
C VAL A 38 17.94 0.52 -4.53
N ARG A 39 18.95 0.17 -3.74
CA ARG A 39 20.21 -0.39 -4.24
C ARG A 39 19.97 -1.65 -5.05
N GLU A 40 19.23 -2.59 -4.47
CA GLU A 40 18.90 -3.86 -5.14
C GLU A 40 18.06 -3.60 -6.40
N LEU A 41 17.08 -2.71 -6.34
CA LEU A 41 16.28 -2.31 -7.50
C LEU A 41 17.13 -1.76 -8.65
N LEU A 42 18.07 -0.87 -8.36
CA LEU A 42 18.97 -0.31 -9.37
C LEU A 42 19.90 -1.39 -9.95
N ALA A 43 20.39 -2.30 -9.11
CA ALA A 43 21.21 -3.43 -9.55
C ALA A 43 20.43 -4.38 -10.48
N GLN A 44 19.20 -4.76 -10.12
CA GLN A 44 18.33 -5.58 -10.98
C GLN A 44 18.07 -4.91 -12.33
N TYR A 45 17.80 -3.61 -12.34
CA TYR A 45 17.54 -2.89 -13.58
C TYR A 45 18.76 -2.84 -14.52
N THR A 46 19.98 -2.81 -13.98
CA THR A 46 21.20 -2.94 -14.82
C THR A 46 21.35 -4.34 -15.42
N LYS A 47 20.97 -5.39 -14.67
CA LYS A 47 20.99 -6.78 -15.16
C LYS A 47 19.94 -6.99 -16.25
N GLU A 48 18.71 -6.53 -16.04
CA GLU A 48 17.63 -6.62 -17.04
C GLU A 48 17.93 -5.87 -18.35
N HIS A 49 18.72 -4.80 -18.28
CA HIS A 49 19.16 -4.07 -19.46
C HIS A 49 20.23 -4.82 -20.28
N LYS A 50 20.93 -5.78 -19.66
CA LYS A 50 21.88 -6.69 -20.30
C LYS A 50 21.19 -7.98 -20.77
N GLU A 51 20.19 -8.48 -20.04
CA GLU A 51 19.45 -9.70 -20.34
C GLU A 51 17.96 -9.52 -19.99
N LYS A 52 17.06 -9.49 -20.98
CA LYS A 52 15.60 -9.51 -20.73
C LYS A 52 15.13 -10.98 -20.59
N PRO A 53 14.03 -11.36 -19.87
CA PRO A 53 12.91 -10.53 -19.33
C PRO A 53 12.22 -11.03 -18.01
N LEU A 54 12.02 -10.18 -16.99
CA LEU A 54 11.04 -10.47 -15.90
C LEU A 54 9.64 -9.88 -16.15
N PHE A 55 9.53 -8.89 -17.04
CA PHE A 55 8.27 -8.22 -17.40
C PHE A 55 7.34 -9.06 -18.32
N SER A 56 7.70 -10.33 -18.57
CA SER A 56 6.97 -11.21 -19.49
C SER A 56 5.63 -11.68 -18.93
N TRP A 57 5.56 -11.97 -17.63
CA TRP A 57 4.37 -12.60 -17.07
C TRP A 57 3.29 -11.58 -16.63
N LEU A 58 3.67 -10.32 -16.32
CA LEU A 58 2.71 -9.20 -16.20
C LEU A 58 2.04 -8.84 -17.54
N ARG A 59 2.68 -9.17 -18.68
CA ARG A 59 2.13 -8.93 -20.01
C ARG A 59 0.93 -9.82 -20.32
N ASN A 60 0.92 -11.08 -19.88
CA ASN A 60 -0.21 -11.98 -20.09
C ASN A 60 -1.51 -11.45 -19.45
N CYS A 61 -1.40 -10.71 -18.34
CA CYS A 61 -2.54 -10.05 -17.73
C CYS A 61 -2.93 -8.73 -18.40
N ALA A 62 -2.08 -8.20 -19.27
CA ALA A 62 -2.32 -7.01 -20.10
C ALA A 62 -2.64 -7.36 -21.57
N GLU A 63 -2.55 -8.63 -21.98
CA GLU A 63 -2.73 -9.06 -23.38
C GLU A 63 -4.18 -9.03 -23.89
N SER A 64 -5.18 -8.75 -23.04
CA SER A 64 -6.51 -8.33 -23.52
C SER A 64 -6.58 -6.86 -23.98
N GLY A 65 -5.47 -6.10 -24.02
CA GLY A 65 -5.51 -4.71 -24.52
C GLY A 65 -4.17 -4.00 -24.78
N SER A 66 -3.09 -4.73 -25.09
CA SER A 66 -1.72 -4.18 -25.07
C SER A 66 -1.22 -3.52 -26.37
N ASP A 67 -1.91 -3.60 -27.51
CA ASP A 67 -1.33 -3.16 -28.80
C ASP A 67 -1.33 -1.64 -29.08
N LYS A 68 -1.61 -0.80 -28.08
CA LYS A 68 -1.61 0.67 -28.22
C LYS A 68 -0.65 1.42 -27.27
N LEU A 69 0.32 0.76 -26.65
CA LEU A 69 1.13 1.38 -25.60
C LEU A 69 2.32 2.23 -26.09
N ARG A 70 2.53 2.36 -27.41
CA ARG A 70 3.65 3.17 -27.96
C ARG A 70 3.28 4.60 -28.38
N THR A 71 2.00 4.96 -28.44
CA THR A 71 1.54 6.27 -28.99
C THR A 71 0.61 7.06 -28.06
N SER A 72 0.31 6.62 -26.84
CA SER A 72 -0.76 7.21 -26.01
C SER A 72 -0.28 7.85 -24.69
N PHE A 73 0.73 8.73 -24.72
CA PHE A 73 1.07 9.50 -23.50
C PHE A 73 0.00 10.56 -23.13
N LEU A 74 -0.94 10.86 -24.04
CA LEU A 74 -1.99 11.88 -23.85
C LEU A 74 -3.43 11.37 -24.03
N ALA A 75 -3.65 10.11 -24.40
CA ALA A 75 -5.00 9.56 -24.58
C ALA A 75 -5.37 8.66 -23.40
N PHE A 76 -5.54 9.24 -22.22
CA PHE A 76 -6.22 8.55 -21.12
C PHE A 76 -7.72 8.77 -21.26
N ASN A 77 -8.43 7.72 -21.70
CA ASN A 77 -9.89 7.69 -21.64
C ASN A 77 -10.31 7.64 -20.16
N MET A 78 -11.07 8.66 -19.75
CA MET A 78 -11.61 8.84 -18.40
C MET A 78 -12.42 7.63 -17.90
N ASP A 79 -12.97 6.82 -18.81
CA ASP A 79 -13.88 5.72 -18.49
C ASP A 79 -13.18 4.48 -17.92
N THR A 80 -11.85 4.48 -17.86
CA THR A 80 -11.04 3.33 -17.41
C THR A 80 -10.34 3.52 -16.07
N VAL A 81 -10.61 4.63 -15.36
CA VAL A 81 -9.97 4.92 -14.06
C VAL A 81 -10.31 3.86 -13.00
N ASP A 82 -11.44 3.15 -13.18
CA ASP A 82 -11.91 2.04 -12.33
C ASP A 82 -11.19 0.70 -12.58
N ASN A 83 -10.38 0.60 -13.64
CA ASN A 83 -9.78 -0.66 -14.03
C ASN A 83 -8.50 -0.93 -13.24
N LEU A 84 -8.34 -2.13 -12.67
CA LEU A 84 -7.10 -2.55 -12.02
C LEU A 84 -5.87 -2.38 -12.93
N ALA A 85 -6.04 -2.55 -14.25
CA ALA A 85 -4.99 -2.28 -15.23
C ALA A 85 -4.51 -0.82 -15.22
N PHE A 86 -5.41 0.14 -15.00
CA PHE A 86 -5.07 1.56 -14.84
C PHE A 86 -4.24 1.77 -13.57
N LEU A 87 -4.68 1.19 -12.44
CA LEU A 87 -4.00 1.32 -11.14
C LEU A 87 -2.59 0.74 -11.18
N LEU A 88 -2.42 -0.47 -11.76
CA LEU A 88 -1.11 -1.10 -11.98
C LEU A 88 -0.21 -0.24 -12.87
N LYS A 89 -0.77 0.34 -13.94
CA LYS A 89 -0.02 1.25 -14.82
C LYS A 89 0.41 2.52 -14.08
N ALA A 90 -0.43 3.06 -13.18
CA ALA A 90 -0.13 4.25 -12.40
C ALA A 90 1.03 4.01 -11.42
N VAL A 91 0.98 2.94 -10.61
CA VAL A 91 2.05 2.64 -9.66
C VAL A 91 3.37 2.32 -10.37
N ASN A 92 3.32 1.60 -11.50
CA ASN A 92 4.49 1.32 -12.32
C ASN A 92 5.06 2.58 -12.99
N PHE A 93 4.21 3.51 -13.43
CA PHE A 93 4.64 4.80 -13.93
C PHE A 93 5.39 5.59 -12.86
N ARG A 94 4.86 5.64 -11.64
CA ARG A 94 5.46 6.36 -10.52
C ARG A 94 6.86 5.85 -10.20
N GLU A 95 7.02 4.55 -10.01
CA GLU A 95 8.34 3.94 -9.73
C GLU A 95 9.33 4.26 -10.85
N ARG A 96 8.96 4.06 -12.12
CA ARG A 96 9.87 4.31 -13.26
C ARG A 96 10.32 5.76 -13.35
N VAL A 97 9.43 6.72 -13.08
CA VAL A 97 9.77 8.14 -13.12
C VAL A 97 10.68 8.52 -11.95
N LEU A 98 10.37 8.07 -10.74
CA LEU A 98 11.22 8.30 -9.56
C LEU A 98 12.62 7.70 -9.75
N GLN A 99 12.69 6.46 -10.26
CA GLN A 99 13.96 5.80 -10.54
C GLN A 99 14.82 6.60 -11.53
N ARG A 100 14.24 7.01 -12.67
CA ARG A 100 14.96 7.79 -13.69
C ARG A 100 15.41 9.13 -13.15
N SER A 101 14.55 9.81 -12.41
CA SER A 101 14.84 11.11 -11.80
C SER A 101 15.94 11.00 -10.74
N LEU A 102 15.95 9.92 -9.93
CA LEU A 102 16.99 9.67 -8.93
C LEU A 102 18.36 9.46 -9.59
N VAL A 103 18.42 8.57 -10.58
CA VAL A 103 19.67 8.29 -11.33
C VAL A 103 20.18 9.57 -12.00
N ALA A 104 19.31 10.34 -12.64
CA ALA A 104 19.69 11.60 -13.28
C ALA A 104 20.23 12.64 -12.28
N ARG A 105 19.61 12.75 -11.09
CA ARG A 105 20.06 13.66 -10.03
C ARG A 105 21.43 13.28 -9.48
N ILE A 106 21.64 12.00 -9.17
CA ILE A 106 22.94 11.51 -8.66
C ILE A 106 24.00 11.71 -9.74
N TYR A 107 23.72 11.31 -10.98
CA TYR A 107 24.64 11.47 -12.10
C TYR A 107 25.07 12.93 -12.30
N TYR A 108 24.12 13.86 -12.29
CA TYR A 108 24.41 15.29 -12.41
C TYR A 108 25.31 15.80 -11.27
N LYS A 109 25.06 15.39 -10.03
CA LYS A 109 25.88 15.78 -8.87
C LYS A 109 27.31 15.25 -8.94
N VAL A 110 27.48 13.98 -9.31
CA VAL A 110 28.79 13.35 -9.41
C VAL A 110 29.56 13.89 -10.63
N MET A 111 28.94 13.89 -11.81
CA MET A 111 29.65 14.18 -13.05
C MET A 111 29.80 15.68 -13.33
N THR A 112 28.76 16.47 -13.06
CA THR A 112 28.75 17.91 -13.33
C THR A 112 29.22 18.72 -12.15
N LYS A 113 28.71 18.45 -10.94
CA LYS A 113 29.13 19.19 -9.73
C LYS A 113 30.41 18.66 -9.08
N LYS A 114 30.94 17.52 -9.56
CA LYS A 114 32.12 16.85 -8.98
C LYS A 114 31.98 16.59 -7.47
N GLU A 115 30.74 16.40 -7.00
CA GLU A 115 30.48 15.95 -5.64
C GLU A 115 30.93 14.49 -5.48
N ASP A 116 31.50 14.15 -4.33
CA ASP A 116 31.73 12.74 -3.97
C ASP A 116 30.40 11.96 -3.99
N PHE A 117 30.46 10.69 -4.42
CA PHE A 117 29.28 9.86 -4.58
C PHE A 117 28.47 9.74 -3.29
N PHE A 118 29.13 9.57 -2.15
CA PHE A 118 28.46 9.43 -0.86
C PHE A 118 27.70 10.70 -0.47
N SER A 119 28.32 11.86 -0.68
CA SER A 119 27.66 13.16 -0.46
C SER A 119 26.46 13.36 -1.40
N ALA A 120 26.63 13.03 -2.68
CA ALA A 120 25.56 13.10 -3.68
C ALA A 120 24.38 12.17 -3.33
N TRP A 121 24.66 10.93 -2.92
CA TRP A 121 23.65 9.97 -2.47
C TRP A 121 22.90 10.45 -1.23
N ASN A 122 23.63 10.92 -0.21
CA ASN A 122 23.04 11.41 1.04
C ASN A 122 22.11 12.61 0.81
N SER A 123 22.48 13.52 -0.09
CA SER A 123 21.62 14.65 -0.48
C SER A 123 20.31 14.21 -1.16
N CYS A 124 20.26 12.98 -1.68
CA CYS A 124 19.10 12.41 -2.37
C CYS A 124 18.30 11.41 -1.52
N LEU A 125 18.57 11.23 -0.23
CA LEU A 125 17.91 10.20 0.60
C LEU A 125 16.38 10.31 0.64
N HIS A 126 15.83 11.53 0.64
CA HIS A 126 14.38 11.74 0.53
C HIS A 126 13.77 11.11 -0.73
N HIS A 127 14.51 11.17 -1.84
CA HIS A 127 14.10 10.59 -3.12
C HIS A 127 14.30 9.07 -3.13
N VAL A 128 15.37 8.58 -2.49
CA VAL A 128 15.57 7.14 -2.24
C VAL A 128 14.39 6.57 -1.46
N ALA A 129 13.97 7.21 -0.36
CA ALA A 129 12.81 6.78 0.43
C ALA A 129 11.49 6.81 -0.37
N SER A 130 11.32 7.82 -1.22
CA SER A 130 10.14 7.92 -2.09
C SER A 130 10.12 6.80 -3.14
N LEU A 131 11.28 6.46 -3.72
CA LEU A 131 11.42 5.37 -4.68
C LEU A 131 11.22 4.01 -4.03
N SER A 132 11.77 3.76 -2.84
CA SER A 132 11.55 2.50 -2.12
C SER A 132 10.07 2.30 -1.83
N LEU A 133 9.37 3.35 -1.37
CA LEU A 133 7.95 3.28 -1.10
C LEU A 133 7.13 3.02 -2.37
N ALA A 134 7.46 3.69 -3.48
CA ALA A 134 6.81 3.46 -4.75
C ALA A 134 7.02 2.01 -5.27
N HIS A 135 8.22 1.46 -5.10
CA HIS A 135 8.51 0.07 -5.43
C HIS A 135 7.70 -0.91 -4.57
N ILE A 136 7.65 -0.70 -3.25
CA ILE A 136 6.84 -1.52 -2.34
C ILE A 136 5.37 -1.45 -2.75
N HIS A 137 4.83 -0.27 -3.01
CA HIS A 137 3.45 -0.09 -3.47
C HIS A 137 3.15 -0.87 -4.76
N ARG A 138 4.07 -0.84 -5.75
CA ARG A 138 3.91 -1.61 -6.98
C ARG A 138 3.91 -3.12 -6.68
N VAL A 139 4.94 -3.61 -5.98
CA VAL A 139 5.08 -5.04 -5.69
C VAL A 139 3.89 -5.55 -4.89
N THR A 140 3.47 -4.84 -3.84
CA THR A 140 2.32 -5.23 -3.02
C THR A 140 1.03 -5.30 -3.83
N LEU A 141 0.76 -4.29 -4.69
CA LEU A 141 -0.45 -4.31 -5.53
C LEU A 141 -0.41 -5.43 -6.57
N GLU A 142 0.74 -5.68 -7.20
CA GLU A 142 0.93 -6.79 -8.13
C GLU A 142 0.71 -8.13 -7.43
N GLN A 143 1.38 -8.38 -6.30
CA GLN A 143 1.24 -9.64 -5.56
C GLN A 143 -0.19 -9.83 -5.03
N PHE A 144 -0.86 -8.76 -4.60
CA PHE A 144 -2.26 -8.85 -4.19
C PHE A 144 -3.13 -9.28 -5.38
N CYS A 145 -2.97 -8.65 -6.55
CA CYS A 145 -3.69 -9.05 -7.77
C CYS A 145 -3.49 -10.54 -8.10
N LEU A 146 -2.30 -11.09 -7.83
CA LEU A 146 -2.01 -12.51 -8.06
C LEU A 146 -2.60 -13.45 -7.06
N ALA A 147 -2.55 -13.08 -5.79
CA ALA A 147 -3.22 -13.84 -4.75
C ALA A 147 -4.70 -13.97 -5.09
N VAL A 148 -5.36 -12.86 -5.48
CA VAL A 148 -6.77 -12.85 -5.90
C VAL A 148 -7.04 -13.74 -7.12
N ARG A 149 -6.17 -13.70 -8.13
CA ARG A 149 -6.31 -14.57 -9.32
C ARG A 149 -6.10 -16.05 -9.03
N SER A 150 -5.35 -16.36 -7.98
CA SER A 150 -5.06 -17.74 -7.57
C SER A 150 -6.10 -18.29 -6.59
N CYS A 151 -7.10 -17.49 -6.19
CA CYS A 151 -8.18 -17.95 -5.33
C CYS A 151 -9.01 -19.04 -6.04
N PRO A 152 -9.22 -20.21 -5.39
CA PRO A 152 -10.00 -21.30 -5.98
C PRO A 152 -11.51 -21.03 -5.94
N ASP A 153 -11.97 -20.28 -4.93
CA ASP A 153 -13.39 -19.92 -4.78
C ASP A 153 -13.71 -18.61 -5.52
N GLN A 154 -14.77 -18.63 -6.31
CA GLN A 154 -15.17 -17.51 -7.17
C GLN A 154 -15.78 -16.35 -6.39
N GLU A 155 -16.48 -16.65 -5.29
CA GLU A 155 -17.11 -15.65 -4.43
C GLU A 155 -16.02 -14.87 -3.67
N ASP A 156 -15.09 -15.59 -3.04
CA ASP A 156 -13.93 -15.02 -2.35
C ASP A 156 -13.03 -14.24 -3.32
N GLN A 157 -12.82 -14.75 -4.53
CA GLN A 157 -12.09 -14.01 -5.57
C GLN A 157 -12.76 -12.66 -5.86
N SER A 158 -14.08 -12.64 -6.04
CA SER A 158 -14.82 -11.41 -6.32
C SER A 158 -14.75 -10.42 -5.15
N LEU A 159 -14.82 -10.93 -3.92
CA LEU A 159 -14.69 -10.16 -2.69
C LEU A 159 -13.31 -9.53 -2.59
N PHE A 160 -12.24 -10.32 -2.67
CA PHE A 160 -10.88 -9.81 -2.58
C PHE A 160 -10.50 -8.90 -3.75
N MET A 161 -11.09 -9.08 -4.93
CA MET A 161 -10.92 -8.16 -6.05
C MET A 161 -11.40 -6.75 -5.70
N LYS A 162 -12.52 -6.59 -4.99
CA LYS A 162 -12.98 -5.27 -4.51
C LYS A 162 -11.94 -4.63 -3.59
N PHE A 163 -11.39 -5.40 -2.64
CA PHE A 163 -10.32 -4.91 -1.74
C PHE A 163 -9.02 -4.58 -2.49
N CYS A 164 -8.66 -5.34 -3.51
CA CYS A 164 -7.50 -5.08 -4.35
C CYS A 164 -7.65 -3.77 -5.13
N VAL A 165 -8.83 -3.52 -5.72
CA VAL A 165 -9.14 -2.26 -6.39
C VAL A 165 -9.15 -1.10 -5.40
N LEU A 166 -9.80 -1.26 -4.24
CA LEU A 166 -9.79 -0.27 -3.16
C LEU A 166 -8.36 0.10 -2.74
N TYR A 167 -7.51 -0.90 -2.54
CA TYR A 167 -6.10 -0.69 -2.18
C TYR A 167 -5.35 0.07 -3.27
N GLY A 168 -5.46 -0.33 -4.54
CA GLY A 168 -4.83 0.38 -5.65
C GLY A 168 -5.32 1.83 -5.80
N THR A 169 -6.63 2.06 -5.69
CA THR A 169 -7.23 3.40 -5.72
C THR A 169 -6.72 4.27 -4.58
N LYS A 170 -6.62 3.72 -3.36
CA LYS A 170 -6.03 4.40 -2.20
C LYS A 170 -4.58 4.82 -2.48
N LEU A 171 -3.75 3.94 -3.04
CA LEU A 171 -2.36 4.26 -3.37
C LEU A 171 -2.24 5.43 -4.36
N VAL A 172 -3.07 5.44 -5.40
CA VAL A 172 -3.08 6.54 -6.38
C VAL A 172 -3.62 7.83 -5.76
N PHE A 173 -4.67 7.72 -4.94
CA PHE A 173 -5.27 8.86 -4.27
C PHE A 173 -4.31 9.57 -3.31
N GLN A 174 -3.57 8.81 -2.49
CA GLN A 174 -2.59 9.36 -1.53
C GLN A 174 -1.54 10.25 -2.21
N GLU A 175 -1.25 9.96 -3.49
CA GLU A 175 -0.12 10.52 -4.23
C GLU A 175 -0.60 11.35 -5.44
N ARG A 176 -1.88 11.71 -5.45
CA ARG A 176 -2.55 12.41 -6.56
C ARG A 176 -1.85 13.71 -6.95
N ALA A 177 -1.27 14.43 -6.00
CA ALA A 177 -0.53 15.67 -6.25
C ALA A 177 0.69 15.39 -7.15
N TRP A 178 1.47 14.37 -6.80
CA TRP A 178 2.61 13.93 -7.59
C TRP A 178 2.18 13.51 -9.01
N TYR A 179 1.08 12.78 -9.15
CA TYR A 179 0.57 12.39 -10.47
C TYR A 179 0.06 13.57 -11.31
N LEU A 180 -0.48 14.62 -10.67
CA LEU A 180 -0.88 15.86 -11.34
C LEU A 180 0.36 16.64 -11.83
N GLU A 181 1.41 16.75 -11.01
CA GLU A 181 2.68 17.39 -11.38
C GLU A 181 3.31 16.73 -12.61
N HIS A 182 3.22 15.40 -12.68
CA HIS A 182 3.77 14.60 -13.78
C HIS A 182 2.81 14.45 -14.97
N LYS A 183 1.68 15.17 -14.95
CA LYS A 183 0.64 15.15 -16.01
C LYS A 183 0.11 13.75 -16.31
N PHE A 184 0.23 12.83 -15.35
CA PHE A 184 -0.34 11.49 -15.45
C PHE A 184 -1.85 11.52 -15.18
N LEU A 185 -2.26 12.34 -14.20
CA LEU A 185 -3.67 12.63 -13.93
C LEU A 185 -4.03 14.03 -14.43
N THR A 186 -5.28 14.18 -14.85
CA THR A 186 -5.94 15.48 -14.99
C THR A 186 -6.64 15.87 -13.69
N PRO A 187 -6.95 17.16 -13.44
CA PRO A 187 -7.71 17.57 -12.26
C PRO A 187 -9.07 16.85 -12.13
N MET A 188 -9.72 16.61 -13.27
CA MET A 188 -10.96 15.83 -13.35
C MET A 188 -10.74 14.37 -12.94
N ALA A 189 -9.68 13.72 -13.43
CA ALA A 189 -9.30 12.36 -13.01
C ALA A 189 -8.98 12.26 -11.52
N SER A 190 -8.24 13.22 -10.97
CA SER A 190 -7.96 13.28 -9.53
C SER A 190 -9.25 13.35 -8.70
N THR A 191 -10.23 14.13 -9.17
CA THR A 191 -11.54 14.24 -8.50
C THR A 191 -12.34 12.96 -8.61
N ARG A 192 -12.31 12.30 -9.76
CA ARG A 192 -12.96 11.00 -9.98
C ARG A 192 -12.37 9.91 -9.08
N ILE A 193 -11.04 9.83 -8.96
CA ILE A 193 -10.34 8.91 -8.04
C ILE A 193 -10.78 9.11 -6.59
N ARG A 194 -10.98 10.38 -6.18
CA ARG A 194 -11.51 10.68 -4.85
C ARG A 194 -12.91 10.10 -4.66
N SER A 195 -13.82 10.32 -5.60
CA SER A 195 -15.20 9.80 -5.50
C SER A 195 -15.20 8.27 -5.51
N GLN A 196 -14.46 7.65 -6.43
CA GLN A 196 -14.31 6.20 -6.51
C GLN A 196 -13.79 5.58 -5.21
N LEU A 197 -12.83 6.24 -4.54
CA LEU A 197 -12.34 5.76 -3.25
C LEU A 197 -13.46 5.71 -2.20
N LEU A 198 -14.33 6.73 -2.17
CA LEU A 198 -15.47 6.78 -1.24
C LEU A 198 -16.52 5.73 -1.60
N ASP A 199 -16.87 5.60 -2.88
CA ASP A 199 -17.86 4.63 -3.35
C ASP A 199 -17.39 3.18 -3.08
N LEU A 200 -16.10 2.90 -3.26
CA LEU A 200 -15.50 1.60 -2.93
C LEU A 200 -15.52 1.35 -1.43
N CYS A 201 -15.18 2.34 -0.60
CA CYS A 201 -15.28 2.22 0.86
C CYS A 201 -16.72 1.90 1.29
N ASP A 202 -17.71 2.57 0.72
CA ASP A 202 -19.13 2.32 1.01
C ASP A 202 -19.57 0.93 0.56
N THR A 203 -19.05 0.43 -0.56
CA THR A 203 -19.35 -0.91 -1.09
C THR A 203 -18.73 -2.01 -0.24
N VAL A 204 -17.49 -1.85 0.23
CA VAL A 204 -16.80 -2.91 1.00
C VAL A 204 -17.15 -2.91 2.48
N LYS A 205 -17.87 -1.91 2.99
CA LYS A 205 -18.12 -1.76 4.44
C LYS A 205 -18.82 -2.97 5.05
N ASP A 206 -19.81 -3.52 4.35
CA ASP A 206 -20.63 -4.65 4.83
C ASP A 206 -19.82 -5.96 4.73
N ASP A 207 -19.00 -6.04 3.68
CA ASP A 207 -18.05 -7.13 3.40
C ASP A 207 -16.86 -7.15 4.39
N ALA A 208 -16.50 -6.02 5.01
CA ALA A 208 -15.31 -5.89 5.85
C ALA A 208 -15.37 -6.78 7.11
N LEU A 209 -16.54 -6.91 7.74
CA LEU A 209 -16.70 -7.76 8.91
C LEU A 209 -16.48 -9.25 8.57
N ARG A 210 -16.92 -9.68 7.38
CA ARG A 210 -16.68 -11.04 6.88
C ARG A 210 -15.19 -11.30 6.71
N VAL A 211 -14.46 -10.38 6.10
CA VAL A 211 -13.00 -10.50 5.91
C VAL A 211 -12.25 -10.48 7.24
N ILE A 212 -12.61 -9.59 8.16
CA ILE A 212 -11.98 -9.53 9.50
C ILE A 212 -12.20 -10.84 10.26
N SER A 213 -13.41 -11.41 10.20
CA SER A 213 -13.73 -12.68 10.85
C SER A 213 -12.91 -13.84 10.28
N ALA A 214 -12.61 -13.81 8.98
CA ALA A 214 -11.80 -14.84 8.31
C ALA A 214 -10.33 -14.89 8.78
N PHE A 215 -9.79 -13.83 9.40
CA PHE A 215 -8.46 -13.90 10.03
C PHE A 215 -8.42 -14.86 11.22
N ASN A 216 -9.58 -15.26 11.76
CA ASN A 216 -9.73 -16.23 12.84
C ASN A 216 -8.79 -15.94 14.04
N ILE A 217 -8.68 -14.67 14.42
CA ILE A 217 -7.81 -14.22 15.52
C ILE A 217 -8.46 -14.63 16.84
N PRO A 218 -7.77 -15.41 17.71
CA PRO A 218 -8.32 -15.82 18.99
C PRO A 218 -8.66 -14.62 19.88
N HIS A 219 -9.81 -14.65 20.56
CA HIS A 219 -10.22 -13.59 21.49
C HIS A 219 -9.20 -13.38 22.61
N THR A 220 -8.48 -14.43 23.03
CA THR A 220 -7.42 -14.35 24.04
C THR A 220 -6.23 -13.49 23.60
N SER A 221 -6.03 -13.32 22.29
CA SER A 221 -4.97 -12.48 21.72
C SER A 221 -5.42 -11.03 21.53
N LEU A 222 -6.74 -10.80 21.43
CA LEU A 222 -7.33 -9.48 21.27
C LEU A 222 -7.57 -8.85 22.65
N HIS A 223 -6.52 -8.27 23.23
CA HIS A 223 -6.58 -7.50 24.47
C HIS A 223 -7.24 -6.11 24.29
N ALA A 224 -8.32 -6.03 23.52
CA ALA A 224 -8.98 -4.79 23.12
C ALA A 224 -10.46 -4.76 23.54
N PRO A 225 -10.81 -4.07 24.65
CA PRO A 225 -12.19 -3.95 25.14
C PRO A 225 -13.19 -3.38 24.13
N ILE A 226 -12.75 -2.45 23.28
CA ILE A 226 -13.56 -1.88 22.19
C ILE A 226 -13.99 -2.90 21.14
N ALA A 227 -13.30 -4.06 21.07
CA ALA A 227 -13.67 -5.18 20.21
C ALA A 227 -14.70 -6.12 20.87
N GLY A 228 -15.28 -5.72 22.01
CA GLY A 228 -16.28 -6.51 22.76
C GLY A 228 -15.68 -7.60 23.65
N ILE A 229 -14.36 -7.62 23.85
CA ILE A 229 -13.66 -8.64 24.64
C ILE A 229 -13.34 -8.08 26.02
N THR A 230 -13.88 -8.72 27.06
CA THR A 230 -13.64 -8.33 28.44
C THR A 230 -12.18 -8.58 28.83
N ASN A 231 -11.43 -7.50 29.02
CA ASN A 231 -10.08 -7.58 29.59
C ASN A 231 -10.16 -7.34 31.09
N ALA A 232 -9.89 -8.38 31.88
CA ALA A 232 -9.84 -8.29 33.35
C ALA A 232 -8.82 -7.26 33.86
N GLN A 233 -7.78 -6.95 33.08
CA GLN A 233 -6.75 -5.96 33.41
C GLN A 233 -7.14 -4.51 33.03
N ALA A 234 -8.20 -4.33 32.24
CA ALA A 234 -8.67 -3.01 31.79
C ALA A 234 -10.13 -2.78 32.23
N ALA A 235 -10.40 -2.91 33.53
CA ALA A 235 -11.73 -2.69 34.11
C ALA A 235 -12.30 -1.28 33.82
N TRP A 236 -11.43 -0.29 33.60
CA TRP A 236 -11.79 1.09 33.24
C TRP A 236 -12.34 1.24 31.81
N ALA A 237 -12.14 0.26 30.94
CA ALA A 237 -12.48 0.36 29.52
C ALA A 237 -13.94 -0.04 29.22
N PHE A 238 -14.66 -0.57 30.22
CA PHE A 238 -16.10 -0.75 30.14
C PHE A 238 -16.77 0.47 30.78
N TYR A 239 -17.75 1.05 30.10
CA TYR A 239 -18.73 1.90 30.77
C TYR A 239 -19.24 1.14 32.00
N PRO A 240 -19.42 1.80 33.16
CA PRO A 240 -19.94 1.12 34.34
C PRO A 240 -21.23 0.41 33.92
N THR A 241 -21.31 -0.88 34.26
CA THR A 241 -22.46 -1.76 33.99
C THR A 241 -23.74 -0.94 34.16
N PRO A 242 -24.67 -0.92 33.19
CA PRO A 242 -25.95 -0.26 33.39
C PRO A 242 -26.51 -0.76 34.72
N LEU A 243 -26.72 0.15 35.67
CA LEU A 243 -27.33 -0.17 36.95
C LEU A 243 -28.62 -0.93 36.64
N GLN A 244 -28.58 -2.25 36.82
CA GLN A 244 -29.79 -3.05 36.84
C GLN A 244 -30.65 -2.42 37.92
N PRO A 245 -31.92 -2.07 37.65
CA PRO A 245 -32.77 -1.52 38.68
C PRO A 245 -32.85 -2.57 39.79
N GLU A 246 -32.31 -2.23 40.96
CA GLU A 246 -32.41 -3.03 42.17
C GLU A 246 -33.85 -3.51 42.33
N PRO A 247 -34.09 -4.79 42.67
CA PRO A 247 -35.43 -5.26 42.97
C PRO A 247 -35.96 -4.36 44.09
N ARG A 248 -37.07 -3.65 43.84
CA ARG A 248 -37.73 -2.86 44.89
C ARG A 248 -38.10 -3.80 46.03
N GLU A 249 -37.27 -3.83 47.06
CA GLU A 249 -37.53 -4.50 48.31
C GLU A 249 -38.63 -3.72 49.03
N GLY A 250 -39.89 -4.03 48.68
CA GLY A 250 -41.02 -3.27 49.17
C GLY A 250 -42.29 -3.33 48.32
N ALA A 251 -42.66 -4.49 47.81
CA ALA A 251 -44.05 -4.71 47.42
C ALA A 251 -44.43 -6.14 47.81
N ARG A 252 -45.03 -6.29 49.00
CA ARG A 252 -45.66 -7.53 49.45
C ARG A 252 -46.73 -7.91 48.41
N PHE A 253 -46.43 -8.91 47.59
CA PHE A 253 -47.46 -9.62 46.85
C PHE A 253 -48.32 -10.36 47.88
N GLN A 254 -49.55 -9.91 48.12
CA GLN A 254 -50.53 -10.73 48.82
C GLN A 254 -51.10 -11.73 47.80
N PRO A 255 -51.05 -13.04 48.06
CA PRO A 255 -51.71 -14.01 47.19
C PRO A 255 -53.23 -13.86 47.33
N PRO A 256 -54.01 -14.04 46.25
CA PRO A 256 -55.47 -14.04 46.36
C PRO A 256 -55.92 -15.23 47.20
N LYS A 257 -56.78 -14.96 48.20
CA LYS A 257 -57.47 -16.01 48.95
C LYS A 257 -58.28 -16.87 47.97
N LEU A 258 -57.86 -18.12 47.78
CA LEU A 258 -58.75 -19.17 47.32
C LEU A 258 -59.70 -19.52 48.48
N GLU A 259 -60.93 -19.06 48.43
CA GLU A 259 -62.02 -19.74 49.13
C GLU A 259 -62.71 -20.68 48.12
N ALA A 260 -62.53 -21.97 48.36
CA ALA A 260 -63.24 -23.04 47.67
C ALA A 260 -64.46 -23.45 48.50
N LYS A 261 -65.64 -23.18 47.93
CA LYS A 261 -66.92 -23.92 47.95
C LYS A 261 -67.47 -24.48 49.27
N LEU A 262 -68.71 -24.08 49.57
CA LEU A 262 -69.91 -24.95 49.54
C LEU A 262 -71.08 -24.19 48.95
#